data_AF-A0A1H8Q5S9-F1
#
_entry.id   AF-A0A1H8Q5S9-F1
#
_cell.length_a   1.000
_cell.length_b   1.000
_cell.length_c   1.000
_cell.angle_alpha   90.00
_cell.angle_beta   90.00
_cell.angle_gamma   90.00
#
_symmetry.space_group_name_H-M   'P 1'
#
loop_
_entity.id
_entity.type
_entity.pdbx_description
1 polymer ?
#
loop_
_entity_poly.entity_id
_entity_poly.type
_entity_poly.pdbx_seq_one_letter_code
_entity_poly.pdbx_strand_id
1 'polypeptide(L)' 'MPTAPAPVEPYFTVHQCTGCGAEVHGLHGRWTCKACGECSPYSEPPEGWQTEIQQGDAATPAPHRPRRR' A
#
# COMPACT_ATOMS: atom_id res chain seq x y z
N MET A 1 -5.23 34.05 13.26
CA MET A 1 -5.30 32.61 13.58
C MET A 1 -5.12 31.85 12.28
N PRO A 2 -4.18 30.90 12.15
CA PRO A 2 -4.09 30.11 10.93
C PRO A 2 -5.29 29.14 10.87
N THR A 3 -6.01 29.18 9.76
CA THR A 3 -7.05 28.20 9.40
C THR A 3 -6.41 26.82 9.30
N ALA A 4 -6.92 25.85 10.07
CA ALA A 4 -6.52 24.46 9.93
C ALA A 4 -6.81 23.98 8.49
N PRO A 5 -5.90 23.25 7.83
CA PRO A 5 -6.15 22.75 6.48
C PRO A 5 -7.40 21.85 6.51
N ALA A 6 -8.31 22.09 5.56
CA ALA A 6 -9.49 21.25 5.37
C ALA A 6 -9.07 19.77 5.24
N PRO A 7 -9.84 18.82 5.79
CA PRO A 7 -9.55 17.41 5.61
C PRO A 7 -9.52 17.12 4.11
N VAL A 8 -8.34 16.78 3.59
CA VAL A 8 -8.21 16.33 2.21
C VAL A 8 -9.04 15.05 2.09
N GLU A 9 -10.09 15.10 1.27
CA GLU A 9 -10.85 13.89 0.98
C GLU A 9 -9.87 12.82 0.50
N PRO A 10 -9.95 11.58 1.03
CA PRO A 10 -9.04 10.53 0.63
C PRO A 10 -9.13 10.39 -0.89
N TYR A 11 -8.00 10.51 -1.59
CA TYR A 11 -7.96 10.41 -3.05
C TYR A 11 -8.21 8.95 -3.44
N PHE A 12 -9.47 8.58 -3.58
CA PHE A 12 -9.88 7.28 -4.09
C PHE A 12 -9.91 7.32 -5.63
N THR A 13 -9.41 6.27 -6.23
CA THR A 13 -9.52 6.01 -7.67
C THR A 13 -10.61 4.97 -7.91
N VAL A 14 -11.46 5.23 -8.89
CA VAL A 14 -12.51 4.30 -9.32
C VAL A 14 -11.92 3.35 -10.36
N HIS A 15 -12.11 2.04 -10.18
CA HIS A 15 -11.67 1.01 -11.11
C HIS A 15 -12.82 0.06 -11.44
N GLN A 16 -12.75 -0.60 -12.59
CA GLN A 16 -13.60 -1.77 -12.88
C GLN A 16 -12.85 -3.05 -12.50
N CYS A 17 -13.51 -3.90 -11.73
CA CYS A 17 -13.00 -5.22 -11.41
C CYS A 17 -12.89 -6.06 -12.69
N THR A 18 -11.69 -6.57 -12.97
CA THR A 18 -11.41 -7.45 -14.12
C THR A 18 -12.08 -8.82 -14.01
N GLY A 19 -12.39 -9.29 -12.80
CA GLY A 19 -13.02 -10.59 -12.58
C GLY A 19 -14.54 -10.62 -12.73
N CYS A 20 -15.23 -9.54 -12.37
CA CYS A 20 -16.71 -9.49 -12.38
C CYS A 20 -17.34 -8.24 -12.99
N GLY A 21 -16.53 -7.25 -13.40
CA GLY A 21 -17.01 -5.99 -13.98
C GLY A 21 -17.59 -4.99 -12.98
N ALA A 22 -17.64 -5.31 -11.69
CA ALA A 22 -18.15 -4.40 -10.67
C ALA A 22 -17.26 -3.16 -10.50
N GLU A 23 -17.87 -2.02 -10.24
CA GLU A 23 -17.16 -0.80 -9.87
C GLU A 23 -16.57 -0.93 -8.46
N VAL A 24 -15.28 -0.62 -8.32
CA VAL A 24 -14.53 -0.73 -7.07
C VAL A 24 -13.74 0.53 -6.80
N HIS A 25 -13.76 0.98 -5.55
CA HIS A 25 -13.00 2.15 -5.10
C HIS A 25 -11.69 1.68 -4.45
N GLY A 26 -10.57 2.22 -4.93
CA GLY A 26 -9.23 1.85 -4.48
C GLY A 26 -8.36 3.05 -4.12
N LEU A 27 -7.45 2.87 -3.17
CA LEU A 27 -6.46 3.87 -2.79
C LEU A 27 -5.18 3.62 -3.59
N HIS A 28 -4.67 4.66 -4.27
CA HIS A 28 -3.43 4.57 -5.07
C HIS A 28 -3.41 3.39 -6.06
N GLY A 29 -4.54 3.10 -6.73
CA GLY A 29 -4.65 1.97 -7.66
C GLY A 29 -4.77 0.58 -7.00
N ARG A 30 -4.74 0.49 -5.67
CA ARG A 30 -5.01 -0.75 -4.93
C ARG A 30 -6.48 -0.84 -4.56
N TRP A 31 -7.14 -1.89 -5.00
CA TRP A 31 -8.53 -2.20 -4.70
C TRP A 31 -8.71 -3.70 -4.45
N THR A 32 -9.77 -4.06 -3.75
CA THR A 32 -10.21 -5.45 -3.57
C THR A 32 -11.71 -5.49 -3.83
N CYS A 33 -12.14 -6.32 -4.77
CA CYS A 33 -13.54 -6.42 -5.13
C CYS A 33 -14.32 -7.16 -4.05
N LYS A 34 -15.34 -6.50 -3.48
CA LYS A 34 -16.24 -7.16 -2.52
C LYS A 34 -17.16 -8.21 -3.17
N ALA A 35 -17.38 -8.14 -4.48
CA ALA A 35 -18.30 -9.04 -5.17
C ALA A 35 -17.66 -10.40 -5.50
N CYS A 36 -16.43 -10.42 -6.02
CA CYS A 36 -15.74 -11.65 -6.41
C CYS A 36 -14.47 -11.96 -5.61
N GLY A 37 -14.01 -11.04 -4.75
CA GLY A 37 -12.77 -11.20 -3.99
C GLY A 37 -11.49 -10.93 -4.78
N GLU A 38 -11.60 -10.57 -6.07
CA GLU A 38 -10.45 -10.26 -6.92
C GLU A 38 -9.69 -9.04 -6.38
N CYS A 39 -8.37 -9.11 -6.39
CA CYS A 39 -7.51 -8.00 -5.98
C CYS A 39 -6.99 -7.25 -7.20
N SER A 40 -6.73 -5.95 -7.02
CA SER A 40 -6.08 -5.16 -8.06
C SER A 40 -4.76 -5.79 -8.46
N PRO A 41 -4.47 -5.92 -9.77
CA PRO A 41 -3.18 -6.39 -10.23
C PRO A 41 -2.07 -5.50 -9.67
N TYR A 42 -0.99 -6.12 -9.22
CA TYR A 42 0.18 -5.37 -8.77
C TYR A 42 0.74 -4.59 -9.96
N SER A 43 0.63 -3.27 -9.89
CA SER A 43 1.38 -2.37 -10.77
C SER A 43 2.63 -1.94 -10.02
N GLU A 44 3.79 -2.09 -10.65
CA GLU A 44 5.02 -1.55 -10.11
C GLU A 44 4.86 -0.04 -9.92
N PRO A 45 5.22 0.49 -8.74
CA PRO A 45 5.19 1.92 -8.52
C PRO A 45 6.14 2.62 -9.51
N PRO A 46 5.80 3.83 -10.00
CA PRO A 46 6.65 4.57 -10.92
C PRO A 46 8.08 4.73 -10.39
N GLU A 47 9.08 4.74 -11.29
CA GLU A 47 10.47 5.00 -10.94
C GLU A 47 10.56 6.27 -10.05
N GLY A 48 11.20 6.13 -8.88
CA GLY A 48 11.33 7.21 -7.88
C GLY A 48 10.46 7.08 -6.62
N TRP A 49 9.47 6.19 -6.58
CA TRP A 49 8.67 5.92 -5.37
C TRP A 49 9.34 4.93 -4.39
N GLN A 50 10.31 4.15 -4.85
CA GLN A 50 11.03 3.16 -4.02
C GLN A 50 12.12 3.80 -3.14
N THR A 51 12.32 5.11 -3.22
CA THR A 51 13.54 5.76 -2.71
C THR A 51 13.55 6.03 -1.20
N GLU A 52 12.47 5.75 -0.46
CA GLU A 52 12.40 6.08 0.98
C GLU A 52 12.49 4.87 1.93
N ILE A 53 12.51 3.62 1.45
CA ILE A 53 12.63 2.43 2.35
C ILE A 53 14.07 1.90 2.44
N GLN A 54 15.07 2.78 2.44
CA GLN A 54 16.49 2.40 2.59
C GLN A 54 17.22 3.13 3.72
N GLN A 55 16.50 3.80 4.64
CA GLN A 55 17.12 4.40 5.81
C GLN A 55 16.50 3.88 7.10
N GLY A 56 16.98 2.73 7.59
CA GLY A 56 17.10 2.56 9.03
C GLY A 56 16.83 1.20 9.66
N ASP A 57 16.17 0.24 9.00
CA ASP A 57 15.76 -1.01 9.68
C ASP A 57 16.21 -2.30 8.97
N ALA A 58 17.41 -2.27 8.38
CA ALA A 58 18.24 -3.47 8.46
C ALA A 58 18.67 -3.61 9.92
N ALA A 59 17.73 -4.03 10.78
CA ALA A 59 18.05 -4.62 12.07
C ALA A 59 19.08 -5.70 11.77
N THR A 60 20.34 -5.39 12.06
CA THR A 60 21.44 -6.34 12.02
C THR A 60 20.93 -7.58 12.74
N PRO A 61 20.84 -8.77 12.09
CA PRO A 61 20.45 -9.96 12.82
C PRO A 61 21.49 -10.14 13.92
N ALA A 62 21.08 -9.91 15.17
CA ALA A 62 21.94 -10.07 16.31
C ALA A 62 22.53 -11.49 16.24
N PRO A 63 23.83 -11.69 16.49
CA PRO A 63 24.43 -13.01 16.40
C PRO A 63 23.65 -13.96 17.34
N HIS A 64 23.13 -15.05 16.78
CA HIS A 64 22.43 -16.08 17.53
C HIS A 64 23.33 -16.55 18.68
N ARG A 65 23.03 -16.11 19.90
CA ARG A 65 23.72 -16.61 21.10
C ARG A 65 23.24 -18.04 21.34
N PRO A 66 24.11 -19.06 21.31
CA PRO A 66 23.67 -20.42 21.55
C PRO A 66 23.14 -20.54 22.99
N ARG A 67 21.94 -21.12 23.14
CA ARG A 67 21.42 -21.51 24.44
C ARG A 67 22.36 -22.57 25.03
N ARG A 68 23.05 -22.23 26.12
CA ARG A 68 23.77 -23.24 26.92
C ARG A 68 22.73 -24.22 27.47
N ARG A 69 22.96 -25.50 27.20
CA ARG A 69 22.22 -26.64 27.76
C ARG A 69 22.37 -26.70 29.27
#